data_AF-A0A2V5P296-F1
#
_entry.id   AF-A0A2V5P296-F1
#
_cell.length_a   1.000
_cell.length_b   1.000
_cell.length_c   1.000
_cell.angle_alpha   90.00
_cell.angle_beta   90.00
_cell.angle_gamma   90.00
#
_symmetry.space_group_name_H-M   'P 1'
#
loop_
_entity.id
_entity.type
_entity.pdbx_description
1 polymer ?
#
loop_
_entity_poly.entity_id
_entity_poly.type
_entity_poly.pdbx_seq_one_letter_code
_entity_poly.pdbx_strand_id
1 'polypeptide(L)'
;MGKTDPKKFADYIGTYELAPGQTKSVTGEGDKLFVERNGKKEQLLPETSELFFRKGVEGRILFRREATGKVDALIDRRNNEDVIWRKTK
;
A
#
# COMPACT_ATOMS: atom_id res chain seq x y z
N MET A 1 12.78 -9.92 -11.06
CA MET A 1 12.15 -9.57 -9.76
C MET A 1 12.59 -8.16 -9.42
N GLY A 2 11.68 -7.18 -9.48
CA GLY A 2 12.01 -5.77 -9.32
C GLY A 2 12.56 -5.51 -7.93
N LYS A 3 13.78 -4.94 -7.85
CA LYS A 3 14.37 -4.50 -6.58
C LYS A 3 13.49 -3.38 -6.03
N THR A 4 12.69 -3.70 -5.02
CA THR A 4 12.06 -2.65 -4.21
C THR A 4 13.06 -2.23 -3.16
N ASP A 5 13.23 -0.92 -3.01
CA ASP A 5 14.18 -0.37 -2.07
C ASP A 5 13.53 -0.38 -0.67
N PRO A 6 14.00 -1.23 0.27
CA PRO A 6 13.37 -1.36 1.59
C PRO A 6 13.40 -0.05 2.38
N LYS A 7 14.28 0.89 2.02
CA LYS A 7 14.30 2.24 2.60
C LYS A 7 13.01 3.01 2.34
N LYS A 8 12.29 2.70 1.24
CA LYS A 8 11.00 3.31 0.91
C LYS A 8 9.84 2.73 1.71
N PHE A 9 10.00 1.59 2.37
CA PHE A 9 8.92 0.97 3.15
C PHE A 9 8.49 1.86 4.31
N ALA A 10 9.44 2.59 4.91
CA ALA A 10 9.14 3.56 5.94
C ALA A 10 8.14 4.64 5.48
N ASP A 11 8.23 5.10 4.22
CA ASP A 11 7.27 6.08 3.67
C ASP A 11 5.86 5.49 3.51
N TYR A 12 5.77 4.18 3.27
CA TYR A 12 4.51 3.48 2.99
C TYR A 12 3.77 3.08 4.27
N ILE A 13 4.49 2.91 5.38
CA ILE A 13 3.89 2.62 6.68
C ILE A 13 2.99 3.78 7.12
N GLY A 14 1.80 3.44 7.62
CA GLY A 14 0.80 4.41 8.04
C GLY A 14 -0.63 3.88 7.97
N THR A 15 -1.58 4.76 8.28
CA THR A 15 -3.01 4.46 8.13
C THR A 15 -3.55 5.20 6.92
N TYR A 16 -4.35 4.49 6.12
CA TYR A 16 -4.97 5.01 4.92
C TYR A 16 -6.49 4.89 5.05
N GLU A 17 -7.23 5.91 4.65
CA GLU A 17 -8.68 5.99 4.78
C GLU A 17 -9.35 6.21 3.43
N LEU A 18 -10.39 5.42 3.13
CA LEU A 18 -11.24 5.61 1.94
C LEU A 18 -12.44 6.52 2.26
N ALA A 19 -13.03 6.31 3.44
CA ALA A 19 -14.17 7.03 3.99
C ALA A 19 -14.14 6.89 5.52
N PRO A 20 -14.87 7.73 6.28
CA PRO A 20 -14.86 7.66 7.75
C PRO A 20 -15.15 6.25 8.27
N GLY A 21 -14.21 5.69 9.03
CA GLY A 21 -14.30 4.33 9.58
C GLY A 21 -13.92 3.20 8.63
N GLN A 22 -13.60 3.49 7.36
CA GLN A 22 -13.01 2.54 6.41
C GLN A 22 -11.52 2.81 6.24
N THR A 23 -10.72 2.08 7.03
CA THR A 23 -9.26 2.23 7.04
C THR A 23 -8.52 0.97 6.58
N LYS A 24 -7.32 1.19 6.09
CA LYS A 24 -6.28 0.19 5.83
C LYS A 24 -5.03 0.60 6.58
N SER A 25 -4.43 -0.32 7.31
CA SER A 25 -3.17 -0.08 8.01
C SER A 25 -2.04 -0.76 7.25
N VAL A 26 -1.00 -0.02 6.91
CA VAL A 26 0.22 -0.58 6.31
C VAL A 26 1.31 -0.63 7.36
N THR A 27 1.88 -1.81 7.55
CA THR A 27 2.93 -2.08 8.54
C THR A 27 4.13 -2.75 7.89
N GLY A 28 5.32 -2.46 8.40
CA GLY A 28 6.57 -3.09 7.98
C GLY A 28 7.05 -4.09 9.03
N GLU A 29 7.49 -5.26 8.58
CA GLU A 29 8.12 -6.28 9.42
C GLU A 29 9.41 -6.75 8.72
N GLY A 30 10.56 -6.22 9.18
CA GLY A 30 11.84 -6.41 8.49
C GLY A 30 11.78 -5.88 7.06
N ASP A 31 12.13 -6.71 6.09
CA ASP A 31 12.10 -6.41 4.66
C ASP A 31 10.76 -6.74 3.98
N LYS A 32 9.65 -6.75 4.74
CA LYS A 32 8.31 -7.06 4.22
C LYS A 32 7.31 -5.97 4.61
N LEU A 33 6.36 -5.76 3.71
CA LEU A 33 5.19 -4.91 3.96
C LEU A 33 3.94 -5.77 4.10
N PHE A 34 3.06 -5.31 4.95
CA PHE A 34 1.76 -5.90 5.18
C PHE A 34 0.68 -4.81 5.11
N VAL A 35 -0.47 -5.18 4.58
CA VAL A 35 -1.68 -4.37 4.65
C VAL A 35 -2.71 -5.11 5.49
N GLU A 36 -3.30 -4.42 6.44
CA GLU A 36 -4.39 -4.92 7.26
C GLU A 36 -5.67 -4.15 6.97
N ARG A 37 -6.76 -4.88 6.80
CA ARG A 37 -8.11 -4.31 6.68
C ARG A 37 -9.09 -5.22 7.41
N ASN A 38 -9.91 -4.65 8.29
CA ASN A 38 -10.94 -5.38 9.04
C ASN A 38 -10.40 -6.64 9.74
N GLY A 39 -9.20 -6.55 10.34
CA GLY A 39 -8.54 -7.68 11.03
C GLY A 39 -7.90 -8.72 10.10
N LYS A 40 -7.98 -8.57 8.78
CA LYS A 40 -7.31 -9.45 7.82
C LYS A 40 -6.01 -8.82 7.36
N LYS A 41 -4.89 -9.46 7.67
CA LYS A 41 -3.54 -9.03 7.31
C LYS A 41 -3.03 -9.81 6.10
N GLU A 42 -2.59 -9.09 5.08
CA GLU A 42 -2.06 -9.64 3.84
C GLU A 42 -0.67 -9.06 3.56
N GLN A 43 0.25 -9.90 3.07
CA GLN A 43 1.58 -9.43 2.67
C GLN A 43 1.52 -8.72 1.32
N LEU A 44 2.14 -7.55 1.24
CA LEU A 44 2.38 -6.80 0.01
C LEU A 44 3.70 -7.28 -0.60
N LEU A 45 3.60 -8.05 -1.67
CA LEU A 45 4.74 -8.55 -2.42
C LEU A 45 5.11 -7.53 -3.50
N PRO A 46 6.39 -7.14 -3.61
CA PRO A 46 6.81 -6.19 -4.63
C PRO A 46 6.78 -6.80 -6.03
N GLU A 47 6.10 -6.13 -6.96
CA GLU A 47 6.19 -6.41 -8.40
C GLU A 47 7.24 -5.50 -9.05
N THR A 48 7.20 -4.21 -8.70
CA THR A 48 8.17 -3.17 -9.07
C THR A 48 8.44 -2.24 -7.87
N SER A 49 9.25 -1.19 -8.04
CA SER A 49 9.63 -0.29 -6.93
C SER A 49 8.46 0.43 -6.23
N GLU A 50 7.30 0.55 -6.88
CA GLU A 50 6.11 1.25 -6.37
C GLU A 50 4.81 0.45 -6.55
N LEU A 51 4.90 -0.74 -7.15
CA LEU A 51 3.77 -1.62 -7.44
C LEU A 51 3.88 -2.90 -6.61
N PHE A 52 2.82 -3.21 -5.89
CA PHE A 52 2.73 -4.39 -5.02
C PHE A 52 1.52 -5.22 -5.37
N PHE A 53 1.57 -6.51 -5.07
CA PHE A 53 0.45 -7.43 -5.19
C PHE A 53 0.26 -8.24 -3.91
N ARG A 54 -0.95 -8.79 -3.74
CA ARG A 54 -1.27 -9.72 -2.64
C ARG A 54 -1.40 -11.12 -3.23
N LYS A 55 -0.91 -12.13 -2.51
CA LYS A 55 -0.97 -13.52 -2.98
C LYS A 55 -2.42 -13.98 -3.13
N GLY A 56 -2.80 -14.44 -4.32
CA GLY A 56 -4.16 -14.94 -4.60
C GLY A 56 -5.21 -13.85 -4.81
N VAL A 57 -4.80 -12.59 -4.97
CA VAL A 57 -5.71 -11.47 -5.27
C VAL A 57 -5.31 -10.87 -6.61
N GLU A 58 -6.25 -10.81 -7.55
CA GLU A 58 -6.08 -10.14 -8.84
C GLU A 58 -6.24 -8.62 -8.69
N GLY A 59 -5.31 -8.01 -7.96
CA GLY A 59 -5.30 -6.58 -7.69
C GLY A 59 -3.91 -6.07 -7.37
N ARG A 60 -3.66 -4.80 -7.69
CA ARG A 60 -2.37 -4.14 -7.47
C ARG A 60 -2.54 -3.02 -6.45
N ILE A 61 -1.53 -2.84 -5.62
CA ILE A 61 -1.42 -1.74 -4.68
C ILE A 61 -0.31 -0.83 -5.17
N LEU A 62 -0.60 0.47 -5.25
CA LEU A 62 0.38 1.51 -5.56
C LEU A 62 0.41 2.52 -4.43
N PHE A 63 1.58 3.10 -4.17
CA PHE A 63 1.71 4.23 -3.26
C PHE A 63 1.92 5.50 -4.07
N ARG A 64 0.96 6.42 -4.01
CA ARG A 64 1.08 7.71 -4.68
C ARG A 64 1.92 8.65 -3.84
N ARG A 65 2.87 9.31 -4.50
CA ARG A 65 3.65 10.41 -3.94
C ARG A 65 3.12 11.74 -4.47
N GLU A 66 3.00 12.72 -3.58
CA GLU A 66 2.71 14.10 -3.95
C GLU A 66 3.98 14.80 -4.48
N ALA A 67 3.84 16.04 -4.98
CA ALA A 67 4.97 16.80 -5.54
C ALA A 67 6.14 17.02 -4.56
N THR A 68 5.88 16.96 -3.25
CA THR A 68 6.91 17.06 -2.20
C THR A 68 7.68 15.75 -1.96
N GLY A 69 7.32 14.67 -2.67
CA GLY A 69 7.94 13.35 -2.57
C GLY A 69 7.38 12.47 -1.44
N LYS A 70 6.47 13.01 -0.61
CA LYS A 70 5.79 12.28 0.46
C LYS A 70 4.69 11.38 -0.09
N VAL A 71 4.44 10.26 0.57
CA VAL A 71 3.34 9.36 0.21
C VAL A 71 2.04 9.92 0.79
N ASP A 72 1.10 10.29 -0.08
CA ASP A 72 -0.19 10.90 0.31
C ASP A 72 -1.36 9.92 0.19
N ALA A 73 -1.20 8.84 -0.60
CA ALA A 73 -2.27 7.87 -0.81
C ALA A 73 -1.77 6.46 -1.16
N LEU A 74 -2.64 5.49 -0.89
CA LEU A 74 -2.57 4.12 -1.36
C LEU A 74 -3.67 3.91 -2.41
N ILE A 75 -3.29 3.50 -3.61
CA ILE A 75 -4.22 3.17 -4.69
C ILE A 75 -4.38 1.66 -4.75
N ASP A 76 -5.62 1.19 -4.55
CA ASP A 76 -6.02 -0.20 -4.68
C ASP A 76 -6.65 -0.39 -6.06
N ARG A 77 -5.84 -0.85 -7.01
CA ARG A 77 -6.25 -1.10 -8.39
C ARG A 77 -6.85 -2.49 -8.52
N ARG A 78 -8.14 -2.57 -8.81
CA ARG A 78 -8.93 -3.81 -8.92
C ARG A 78 -9.93 -3.69 -10.06
N ASN A 79 -10.11 -4.73 -10.86
CA ASN A 79 -11.10 -4.75 -11.96
C ASN A 79 -11.02 -3.54 -12.92
N ASN A 80 -9.82 -3.03 -13.22
CA ASN A 80 -9.58 -1.79 -13.98
C ASN A 80 -10.06 -0.48 -13.32
N GLU A 81 -10.41 -0.51 -12.04
CA GLU A 81 -10.75 0.67 -11.24
C GLU A 81 -9.67 0.99 -10.20
N ASP A 82 -9.43 2.28 -9.99
CA ASP A 82 -8.52 2.80 -8.97
C ASP A 82 -9.29 3.31 -7.76
N VAL A 83 -9.14 2.61 -6.64
CA VAL A 83 -9.73 3.03 -5.36
C VAL A 83 -8.66 3.71 -4.52
N ILE A 84 -8.82 5.01 -4.28
CA ILE A 84 -7.82 5.84 -3.59
C ILE A 84 -8.12 5.87 -2.09
N TRP A 85 -7.15 5.44 -1.30
CA TRP A 85 -7.15 5.53 0.16
C TRP A 85 -6.16 6.62 0.57
N ARG A 86 -6.63 7.72 1.16
CA ARG A 86 -5.78 8.84 1.58
C ARG A 86 -5.01 8.49 2.84
N LYS A 87 -3.72 8.81 2.90
CA LYS A 87 -2.92 8.64 4.12
C LYS A 87 -3.38 9.63 5.18
N THR A 88 -3.67 9.13 6.38
CA THR A 88 -4.17 9.93 7.52
C THR A 88 -3.21 9.94 8.69
N LYS A 89 -2.33 8.94 8.82
CA LYS A 89 -1.29 8.82 9.84
C LYS A 89 -0.04 8.20 9.26
#